data_AF-A0A7Y6AB77-F1
#
_entry.id   AF-A0A7Y6AB77-F1
#
_cell.length_a   1.000
_cell.length_b   1.000
_cell.length_c   1.000
_cell.angle_alpha   90.00
_cell.angle_beta   90.00
_cell.angle_gamma   90.00
#
_symmetry.space_group_name_H-M   'P 1'
#
loop_
_entity.id
_entity.type
_entity.pdbx_description
1 polymer ?
#
loop_
_entity_poly.entity_id
_entity_poly.type
_entity_poly.pdbx_seq_one_letter_code
_entity_poly.pdbx_strand_id
1 'polypeptide(L)' 'MPVVNGTPTRALIGLRLADVQLRRGRPTEAAATVSGLTDDLDLVDCARVRHALADLRTAWQPHRATEPVVTYVEHLIAHP' A
#
# COMPACT_ATOMS: atom_id res chain seq x y z
N MET A 1 -5.46 27.96 0.34
CA MET A 1 -4.89 26.87 -0.49
C MET A 1 -5.65 25.60 -0.13
N PRO A 2 -6.24 24.86 -1.07
CA PRO A 2 -7.06 23.72 -0.69
C PRO A 2 -6.15 22.58 -0.19
N VAL A 3 -6.54 22.06 0.95
CA VAL A 3 -6.00 20.87 1.60
C VAL A 3 -6.08 19.71 0.60
N VAL A 4 -4.96 19.04 0.36
CA VAL A 4 -4.91 17.82 -0.46
C VAL A 4 -5.60 16.73 0.35
N ASN A 5 -6.93 16.63 0.23
CA ASN A 5 -7.67 15.53 0.83
C ASN A 5 -7.35 14.28 0.02
N GLY A 6 -6.53 13.37 0.56
CA GLY A 6 -6.37 12.03 0.03
C GLY A 6 -7.75 11.38 -0.09
N THR A 7 -8.19 11.07 -1.30
CA THR A 7 -9.53 10.49 -1.48
C THR A 7 -9.47 8.98 -1.25
N PRO A 8 -10.42 8.39 -0.50
CA PRO A 8 -10.47 6.95 -0.29
C PRO A 8 -10.44 6.16 -1.61
N THR A 9 -11.00 6.72 -2.67
CA THR A 9 -10.99 6.14 -4.02
C THR A 9 -9.57 5.99 -4.57
N ARG A 10 -8.73 7.03 -4.46
CA ARG A 10 -7.34 6.98 -4.93
C ARG A 10 -6.53 5.94 -4.16
N ALA A 11 -6.67 5.91 -2.83
CA ALA A 11 -6.04 4.90 -1.98
C ALA A 11 -6.47 3.48 -2.39
N LEU A 12 -7.77 3.23 -2.59
CA LEU A 12 -8.27 1.90 -3.00
C LEU A 12 -7.77 1.48 -4.38
N ILE A 13 -7.74 2.39 -5.36
CA ILE A 13 -7.22 2.10 -6.70
C ILE A 13 -5.73 1.75 -6.62
N GLY A 14 -4.96 2.54 -5.87
CA GLY A 14 -3.53 2.30 -5.69
C GLY A 14 -3.22 0.98 -4.98
N LEU A 15 -3.95 0.65 -3.90
CA LEU A 15 -3.82 -0.65 -3.22
C LEU A 15 -4.18 -1.82 -4.15
N ARG A 16 -5.19 -1.66 -5.01
CA ARG A 16 -5.57 -2.70 -5.97
C ARG A 16 -4.52 -2.87 -7.07
N LEU A 17 -3.87 -1.79 -7.51
CA LEU A 17 -2.75 -1.84 -8.45
C LEU A 17 -1.55 -2.58 -7.84
N ALA A 18 -1.18 -2.26 -6.60
CA ALA A 18 -0.09 -2.92 -5.88
C ALA A 18 -0.34 -4.44 -5.76
N ASP A 19 -1.56 -4.83 -5.44
CA ASP A 19 -1.99 -6.23 -5.38
C ASP A 19 -1.92 -6.95 -6.75
N VAL A 20 -2.24 -6.27 -7.86
CA VAL A 20 -2.03 -6.81 -9.22
C VAL A 20 -0.55 -6.96 -9.56
N GLN A 21 0.29 -5.98 -9.19
CA GLN A 21 1.74 -6.04 -9.40
C GLN A 21 2.35 -7.22 -8.66
N LEU A 22 1.91 -7.51 -7.43
CA LEU A 22 2.34 -8.68 -6.68
C LEU A 22 1.98 -10.00 -7.34
N ARG A 23 0.72 -10.15 -7.78
CA ARG A 23 0.31 -11.35 -8.53
C ARG A 23 1.10 -11.54 -9.82
N ARG A 24 1.69 -10.47 -10.38
CA ARG A 24 2.56 -10.51 -11.56
C ARG A 24 4.04 -10.71 -11.22
N GLY A 25 4.38 -10.97 -9.96
CA GLY A 25 5.77 -11.14 -9.53
C GLY A 25 6.58 -9.84 -9.58
N ARG A 26 5.94 -8.69 -9.38
CA ARG A 26 6.57 -7.36 -9.38
C ARG A 26 6.50 -6.69 -8.01
N PRO A 27 7.16 -7.26 -6.98
CA PRO A 27 7.08 -6.77 -5.61
C PRO A 27 7.66 -5.36 -5.44
N THR A 28 8.70 -4.99 -6.19
CA THR A 28 9.29 -3.64 -6.16
C THR A 28 8.35 -2.57 -6.70
N GLU A 29 7.64 -2.83 -7.81
CA GLU A 29 6.64 -1.91 -8.36
C GLU A 29 5.46 -1.74 -7.40
N ALA A 30 5.04 -2.83 -6.74
CA ALA A 30 4.03 -2.79 -5.70
C ALA A 30 4.46 -1.92 -4.51
N ALA A 31 5.69 -2.10 -4.04
CA ALA A 31 6.25 -1.31 -2.94
C ALA A 31 6.30 0.19 -3.29
N ALA A 32 6.78 0.54 -4.49
CA ALA A 32 6.81 1.92 -4.96
C ALA A 32 5.40 2.54 -5.05
N THR A 33 4.43 1.78 -5.53
CA THR A 33 3.03 2.21 -5.61
C THR A 33 2.46 2.51 -4.22
N VAL A 34 2.73 1.66 -3.22
CA VAL A 34 2.27 1.85 -1.85
C VAL A 34 2.97 3.03 -1.17
N SER A 35 4.29 3.21 -1.37
CA SER A 35 5.01 4.37 -0.85
C SER A 35 4.46 5.69 -1.39
N GLY A 36 4.01 5.72 -2.65
CA GLY A 36 3.38 6.91 -3.23
C GLY A 36 1.97 7.22 -2.68
N LEU A 37 1.43 6.35 -1.82
CA LEU A 37 0.10 6.48 -1.21
C LEU A 37 0.18 6.76 0.29
N THR A 38 1.36 6.76 0.92
CA THR A 38 1.47 6.87 2.39
C THR A 38 0.75 8.12 2.92
N ASP A 39 0.96 9.28 2.30
CA ASP A 39 0.24 10.52 2.67
C ASP A 39 -1.29 10.39 2.50
N ASP A 40 -1.75 9.66 1.48
CA ASP A 40 -3.18 9.40 1.26
C ASP A 40 -3.74 8.40 2.29
N LEU A 41 -2.93 7.47 2.79
CA LEU A 41 -3.33 6.45 3.76
C LEU A 41 -3.45 7.02 5.17
N ASP A 42 -2.53 7.89 5.58
CA ASP A 42 -2.52 8.56 6.90
C ASP A 42 -3.75 9.49 7.06
N LEU A 43 -4.21 10.07 5.95
CA LEU A 43 -5.34 11.00 5.93
C LEU A 43 -6.71 10.33 5.81
N VAL A 44 -6.77 9.01 5.56
CA VAL A 44 -8.01 8.30 5.25
C VAL A 44 -8.44 7.37 6.40
N ASP A 45 -9.36 7.86 7.24
CA ASP A 45 -10.08 7.02 8.20
C ASP A 45 -11.21 6.22 7.52
N CYS A 46 -10.82 5.26 6.68
CA CYS A 46 -11.75 4.41 5.95
C CYS A 46 -11.52 2.93 6.25
N ALA A 47 -12.51 2.26 6.84
CA ALA A 47 -12.47 0.83 7.14
C ALA A 47 -12.13 -0.03 5.90
N ARG A 48 -12.61 0.38 4.72
CA ARG A 48 -12.35 -0.32 3.46
C ARG A 48 -10.89 -0.22 3.02
N VAL A 49 -10.25 0.92 3.24
CA VAL A 49 -8.81 1.12 2.97
C VAL A 49 -7.99 0.29 3.95
N ARG A 50 -8.33 0.30 5.24
CA ARG A 50 -7.68 -0.54 6.25
C ARG A 50 -7.76 -2.04 5.90
N HIS A 51 -8.92 -2.50 5.43
CA HIS A 51 -9.09 -3.90 5.02
C HIS A 51 -8.22 -4.24 3.80
N ALA A 52 -8.24 -3.41 2.76
CA ALA A 52 -7.39 -3.60 1.58
C ALA A 52 -5.89 -3.58 1.91
N LEU A 53 -5.47 -2.75 2.88
CA LEU A 53 -4.10 -2.72 3.37
C LEU A 53 -3.71 -4.02 4.10
N ALA A 54 -4.62 -4.58 4.89
CA ALA A 54 -4.40 -5.85 5.58
C ALA A 54 -4.30 -7.04 4.59
N ASP A 55 -5.13 -7.05 3.55
CA ASP A 55 -5.06 -8.05 2.48
C ASP A 55 -3.72 -7.95 1.74
N LEU A 56 -3.28 -6.73 1.42
CA LEU A 56 -2.01 -6.50 0.73
C LEU A 56 -0.81 -6.97 1.56
N ARG A 57 -0.80 -6.71 2.87
CA ARG A 57 0.23 -7.24 3.80
C ARG A 57 0.31 -8.76 3.77
N THR A 58 -0.84 -9.42 3.76
CA THR A 58 -0.90 -10.88 3.68
C THR A 58 -0.30 -11.38 2.37
N ALA A 59 -0.59 -10.70 1.25
CA ALA A 59 0.00 -11.01 -0.05
C ALA A 59 1.51 -10.73 -0.14
N TRP A 60 2.06 -9.84 0.70
CA TRP A 60 3.48 -9.51 0.76
C TRP A 60 4.34 -10.50 1.57
N GLN A 61 3.74 -11.23 2.51
CA GLN A 61 4.46 -12.19 3.37
C GLN A 61 5.42 -13.13 2.61
N PRO A 62 5.06 -13.73 1.45
CA PRO A 62 5.96 -14.62 0.70
C PRO A 62 7.20 -13.90 0.12
N HIS A 63 7.13 -12.58 -0.07
CA HIS A 63 8.19 -11.79 -0.71
C HIS A 63 9.14 -11.11 0.31
N ARG A 64 8.77 -11.05 1.60
CA ARG A 64 9.55 -10.39 2.67
C ARG A 64 11.00 -10.85 2.76
N ALA A 65 11.22 -12.16 2.64
CA ALA A 65 12.54 -12.76 2.81
C ALA A 65 13.48 -12.49 1.62
N THR A 66 12.91 -12.21 0.44
CA THR A 66 13.67 -12.09 -0.81
C THR A 66 13.84 -10.63 -1.23
N GLU A 67 12.92 -9.74 -0.82
CA GLU A 67 12.85 -8.36 -1.28
C GLU A 67 12.89 -7.37 -0.10
N PRO A 68 14.06 -6.79 0.24
CA PRO A 68 14.19 -5.85 1.36
C PRO A 68 13.26 -4.64 1.28
N VAL A 69 12.95 -4.19 0.05
CA VAL A 69 12.05 -3.06 -0.21
C VAL A 69 10.62 -3.35 0.28
N VAL A 70 10.16 -4.60 0.23
CA VAL A 70 8.83 -4.99 0.73
C VAL A 70 8.79 -4.81 2.24
N THR A 71 9.82 -5.30 2.94
CA THR A 71 9.93 -5.15 4.40
C THR A 71 9.99 -3.68 4.82
N TYR A 72 10.73 -2.84 4.09
CA TYR A 72 10.81 -1.40 4.35
C TYR A 72 9.44 -0.72 4.23
N VAL A 73 8.72 -0.96 3.12
CA VAL A 73 7.42 -0.32 2.90
C VAL A 73 6.37 -0.83 3.86
N GLU A 74 6.38 -2.12 4.21
CA GLU A 74 5.48 -2.66 5.23
C GLU A 74 5.62 -2.00 6.59
N HIS A 75 6.84 -1.63 6.96
CA HIS A 75 7.14 -0.93 8.20
C HIS A 75 6.62 0.52 8.17
N LEU A 76 6.76 1.17 7.00
CA LEU A 76 6.23 2.52 6.75
C LEU A 76 4.71 2.55 6.93
N ILE A 77 3.99 1.62 6.31
CA ILE A 77 2.51 1.57 6.40
C ILE A 77 2.00 0.93 7.70
N ALA A 78 2.86 0.48 8.62
CA ALA A 78 2.48 -0.12 9.93
C ALA A 78 2.17 0.91 10.99
N HIS A 79 2.58 2.15 10.75
CA HIS A 79 2.35 3.28 11.63
C HIS A 79 1.69 4.43 10.83
N PRO A 80 0.54 4.19 10.15
CA PRO A 80 -0.19 5.26 9.48
C PRO A 80 -0.89 6.17 10.51
#